data_AF-A0A7K4INT8-F1
#
_entry.id   AF-A0A7K4INT8-F1
#
_cell.length_a   1.000
_cell.length_b   1.000
_cell.length_c   1.000
_cell.angle_alpha   90.00
_cell.angle_beta   90.00
_cell.angle_gamma   90.00
#
_symmetry.space_group_name_H-M   'P 1'
#
loop_
_entity.id
_entity.type
_entity.pdbx_description
1 polymer ?
#
loop_
_entity_poly.entity_id
_entity_poly.type
_entity_poly.pdbx_seq_one_letter_code
_entity_poly.pdbx_strand_id
1 'polypeptide(L)'
;MGRLAAWKVLEQMIADFRKKGIIVPGEIMNDLKSAKTLINILKAAPSQVDISQKVESYLLNIESFLVSLGQKKFGAKYVEEWLGQLDDASRKPHEEEEIEEEETRFIPGLPRNKKWIRVKPTAELSLERIEALAKEENLSFNVHSDGCLLVYGDDKRIKEFVRKMATKYGLEAEK
;
A
#
# COMPACT_ATOMS: atom_id res chain seq x y z
N MET A 1 8.09 16.97 -3.15
CA MET A 1 8.93 15.94 -2.49
C MET A 1 8.10 14.69 -2.35
N GLY A 2 8.60 13.55 -2.82
CA GLY A 2 7.92 12.24 -2.70
C GLY A 2 7.86 11.74 -1.25
N ARG A 3 7.09 12.40 -0.37
CA ARG A 3 7.04 12.11 1.08
C ARG A 3 6.65 10.66 1.38
N LEU A 4 5.76 10.11 0.56
CA LEU A 4 5.30 8.73 0.67
C LEU A 4 6.35 7.73 0.21
N ALA A 5 7.06 8.03 -0.88
CA ALA A 5 8.15 7.20 -1.38
C ALA A 5 9.30 7.16 -0.36
N ALA A 6 9.69 8.32 0.21
CA ALA A 6 10.68 8.39 1.28
C ALA A 6 10.25 7.58 2.52
N TRP A 7 8.98 7.71 2.92
CA TRP A 7 8.41 6.90 4.01
C TRP A 7 8.53 5.39 3.76
N LYS A 8 8.24 4.92 2.52
CA LYS A 8 8.39 3.51 2.14
C LYS A 8 9.83 3.03 2.25
N VAL A 9 10.80 3.83 1.79
CA VAL A 9 12.22 3.48 1.90
C VAL A 9 12.64 3.34 3.36
N LEU A 10 12.21 4.25 4.24
CA LEU A 10 12.48 4.15 5.68
C LEU A 10 11.83 2.90 6.31
N GLU A 11 10.61 2.54 5.89
CA GLU A 11 9.95 1.30 6.34
C GLU A 11 10.75 0.06 5.90
N GLN A 12 11.22 0.02 4.65
CA GLN A 12 12.06 -1.06 4.12
C GLN A 12 13.39 -1.16 4.86
N MET A 13 14.04 -0.03 5.15
CA MET A 13 15.28 0.03 5.92
C MET A 13 15.08 -0.56 7.33
N ILE A 14 13.99 -0.21 8.01
CA ILE A 14 13.62 -0.81 9.31
C ILE A 14 13.38 -2.32 9.20
N ALA A 15 12.69 -2.76 8.15
CA ALA A 15 12.44 -4.18 7.94
C ALA A 15 13.74 -4.96 7.74
N ASP A 16 14.69 -4.41 6.98
CA ASP A 16 16.01 -5.03 6.79
C ASP A 16 16.82 -5.08 8.09
N PHE A 17 16.78 -4.00 8.90
CA PHE A 17 17.44 -3.97 10.21
C PHE A 17 16.90 -5.08 11.12
N ARG A 18 15.58 -5.30 11.12
CA ARG A 18 14.95 -6.39 11.88
C ARG A 18 15.35 -7.77 11.38
N LYS A 19 15.43 -7.97 10.06
CA LYS A 19 15.93 -9.23 9.46
C LYS A 19 17.36 -9.53 9.91
N LYS A 20 18.18 -8.48 10.12
CA LYS A 20 19.55 -8.56 10.63
C LYS A 20 19.66 -8.55 12.16
N GLY A 21 18.55 -8.68 12.88
CA GLY A 21 18.52 -8.81 14.34
C GLY A 21 18.69 -7.49 15.11
N ILE A 22 18.53 -6.34 14.45
CA ILE A 22 18.58 -5.04 15.11
C ILE A 22 17.18 -4.64 15.60
N ILE A 23 17.09 -4.29 16.88
CA ILE A 23 15.87 -3.80 17.50
C ILE A 23 15.81 -2.28 17.31
N VAL A 24 14.77 -1.82 16.60
CA VAL A 24 14.45 -0.40 16.46
C VAL A 24 13.54 0.03 17.61
N PRO A 25 13.83 1.15 18.31
CA PRO A 25 13.01 1.64 19.42
C PRO A 25 11.54 1.87 19.02
N GLY A 26 10.64 1.68 19.99
CA GLY A 26 9.20 1.87 19.79
C GLY A 26 8.82 3.30 19.40
N GLU A 27 9.57 4.29 19.87
CA GLU A 27 9.38 5.72 19.52
C GLU A 27 9.52 5.95 18.02
N ILE A 28 10.60 5.44 17.40
CA ILE A 28 10.82 5.54 15.95
C ILE A 28 9.70 4.85 15.16
N MET A 29 9.20 3.72 15.66
CA MET A 29 8.08 3.03 15.02
C MET A 29 6.76 3.83 15.12
N ASN A 30 6.55 4.54 16.24
CA ASN A 30 5.40 5.40 16.44
C ASN A 30 5.48 6.66 15.57
N ASP A 31 6.67 7.24 15.43
CA ASP A 31 6.93 8.36 14.53
C ASP A 31 6.69 7.96 13.08
N LEU A 32 7.15 6.78 12.66
CA LEU A 32 6.89 6.25 11.32
C LEU A 32 5.39 6.10 11.05
N LYS A 33 4.63 5.55 12.00
CA LYS A 33 3.15 5.44 11.89
C LYS A 33 2.46 6.80 11.85
N SER A 34 2.95 7.74 12.66
CA SER A 34 2.41 9.10 12.73
C SER A 34 2.66 9.84 11.41
N ALA A 35 3.86 9.73 10.85
CA ALA A 35 4.20 10.25 9.52
C ALA A 35 3.26 9.69 8.44
N LYS A 36 3.01 8.37 8.42
CA LYS A 36 2.08 7.75 7.45
C LYS A 36 0.69 8.37 7.53
N THR A 37 0.16 8.52 8.74
CA THR A 37 -1.17 9.10 8.99
C THR A 37 -1.23 10.54 8.49
N LEU A 38 -0.24 11.36 8.82
CA LEU A 38 -0.19 12.76 8.40
C LEU A 38 0.02 12.92 6.89
N ILE A 39 0.79 12.04 6.24
CA ILE A 39 0.90 11.97 4.78
C ILE A 39 -0.47 11.72 4.14
N ASN A 40 -1.25 10.78 4.68
CA ASN A 40 -2.60 10.50 4.17
C ASN A 40 -3.56 11.69 4.38
N ILE A 41 -3.44 12.40 5.50
CA ILE A 41 -4.22 13.64 5.73
C ILE A 41 -3.85 14.71 4.71
N LEU A 42 -2.56 14.90 4.41
CA LEU A 42 -2.11 15.86 3.39
C LEU A 42 -2.58 15.49 1.98
N LYS A 43 -2.67 14.19 1.66
CA LYS A 43 -3.27 13.75 0.39
C LYS A 43 -4.73 14.20 0.27
N ALA A 44 -5.49 14.13 1.36
CA ALA A 44 -6.90 14.55 1.39
C ALA A 44 -7.09 16.08 1.52
N ALA A 45 -6.16 16.77 2.17
CA ALA A 45 -6.21 18.21 2.44
C ALA A 45 -4.81 18.86 2.26
N PRO A 46 -4.40 19.16 1.02
CA PRO A 46 -3.03 19.55 0.70
C PRO A 46 -2.62 20.97 1.17
N SER A 47 -3.57 21.79 1.62
CA SER A 47 -3.32 23.18 2.05
C SER A 47 -2.79 23.32 3.49
N GLN A 48 -2.57 22.21 4.21
CA GLN A 48 -2.14 22.26 5.62
C GLN A 48 -0.61 22.29 5.75
N VAL A 49 -0.03 23.49 5.64
CA VAL A 49 1.43 23.73 5.73
C VAL A 49 2.03 23.20 7.04
N ASP A 50 1.33 23.36 8.17
CA ASP A 50 1.80 22.87 9.48
C ASP A 50 1.95 21.34 9.52
N ILE A 51 1.04 20.62 8.86
CA ILE A 51 1.09 19.16 8.77
C ILE A 51 2.26 18.75 7.86
N SER A 52 2.49 19.47 6.77
CA SER A 52 3.61 19.23 5.87
C SER A 52 4.96 19.32 6.60
N GLN A 53 5.15 20.37 7.40
CA GLN A 53 6.37 20.54 8.20
C GLN A 53 6.54 19.43 9.24
N LYS A 54 5.46 19.01 9.90
CA LYS A 54 5.50 17.89 10.86
C LYS A 54 5.90 16.58 10.18
N VAL A 55 5.35 16.28 9.01
CA VAL A 55 5.74 15.09 8.24
C VAL A 55 7.22 15.11 7.92
N GLU A 56 7.74 16.23 7.43
CA GLU A 56 9.16 16.38 7.09
C GLU A 56 10.05 16.22 8.32
N SER A 57 9.65 16.78 9.47
CA SER A 57 10.38 16.60 10.73
C SER A 57 10.40 15.14 11.19
N TYR A 58 9.29 14.41 11.10
CA TYR A 58 9.27 12.99 11.44
C TYR A 58 10.17 12.16 10.53
N LEU A 59 10.06 12.36 9.21
CA LEU A 59 10.89 11.61 8.24
C LEU A 59 12.37 11.87 8.48
N LEU A 60 12.77 13.12 8.71
CA LEU A 60 14.16 13.50 8.98
C LEU A 60 14.69 12.89 10.28
N ASN A 61 13.87 12.88 11.35
CA ASN A 61 14.26 12.28 12.63
C ASN A 61 14.48 10.76 12.51
N ILE A 62 13.57 10.07 11.79
CA ILE A 62 13.68 8.64 11.54
C ILE A 62 14.91 8.34 10.68
N GLU A 63 15.12 9.09 9.60
CA GLU A 63 16.28 8.96 8.73
C GLU A 63 17.59 9.11 9.52
N SER A 64 17.74 10.21 10.27
CA SER A 64 18.93 10.49 11.08
C SER A 64 19.23 9.35 12.06
N PHE A 65 18.19 8.80 12.71
CA PHE A 65 18.33 7.66 13.61
C PHE A 65 18.78 6.40 12.88
N LEU A 66 18.13 6.05 11.76
CA LEU A 66 18.44 4.83 11.01
C LEU A 66 19.80 4.88 10.33
N VAL A 67 20.19 6.03 9.80
CA VAL A 67 21.52 6.30 9.24
C VAL A 67 22.58 6.10 10.31
N SER A 68 22.42 6.73 11.48
CA SER A 68 23.35 6.60 12.60
C SER A 68 23.48 5.16 13.10
N LEU A 69 22.34 4.47 13.23
CA LEU A 69 22.28 3.08 13.66
C LEU A 69 22.90 2.14 12.61
N GLY A 70 22.59 2.35 11.34
CA GLY A 70 23.12 1.60 10.22
C GLY A 70 24.63 1.76 10.08
N GLN A 71 25.14 2.98 10.18
CA GLN A 71 26.58 3.25 10.12
C GLN A 71 27.31 2.54 11.26
N LYS A 72 26.75 2.58 12.47
CA LYS A 72 27.32 1.93 13.66
C LYS A 72 27.34 0.39 13.57
N LYS A 73 26.34 -0.21 12.92
CA LYS A 73 26.15 -1.67 12.90
C LYS A 73 26.68 -2.36 11.64
N PHE A 74 26.62 -1.67 10.50
CA PHE A 74 26.89 -2.25 9.17
C PHE A 74 27.94 -1.45 8.38
N GLY A 75 28.33 -0.26 8.85
CA GLY A 75 29.33 0.59 8.20
C GLY A 75 28.75 1.59 7.20
N ALA A 76 29.60 2.50 6.73
CA ALA A 76 29.20 3.63 5.88
C ALA A 76 28.67 3.19 4.51
N LYS A 77 29.34 2.25 3.84
CA LYS A 77 28.93 1.73 2.52
C LYS A 77 27.49 1.20 2.51
N TYR A 78 27.10 0.53 3.59
CA TYR A 78 25.77 -0.02 3.72
C TYR A 78 24.69 1.08 3.77
N VAL A 79 25.00 2.21 4.41
CA VAL A 79 24.05 3.33 4.55
C VAL A 79 24.03 4.23 3.31
N GLU A 80 25.14 4.33 2.58
CA GLU A 80 25.20 5.06 1.30
C GLU A 80 24.18 4.52 0.28
N GLU A 81 23.98 3.21 0.23
CA GLU A 81 22.96 2.60 -0.63
C GLU A 81 21.54 3.07 -0.27
N TRP A 82 21.22 3.12 1.03
CA TRP A 82 19.92 3.61 1.51
C TRP A 82 19.75 5.11 1.28
N LEU A 83 20.81 5.91 1.47
CA LEU A 83 20.78 7.35 1.19
C LEU A 83 20.54 7.64 -0.29
N GLY A 84 21.12 6.85 -1.19
CA GLY A 84 20.83 6.95 -2.63
C GLY A 84 19.35 6.70 -2.92
N GLN A 85 18.77 5.65 -2.34
CA GLN A 85 17.34 5.36 -2.51
C GLN A 85 16.43 6.44 -1.92
N LEU A 86 16.82 7.06 -0.80
CA LEU A 86 16.08 8.17 -0.19
C LEU A 86 16.14 9.44 -1.06
N ASP A 87 17.29 9.79 -1.61
CA ASP A 87 17.45 10.93 -2.52
C ASP A 87 16.59 10.73 -3.78
N ASP A 88 16.65 9.54 -4.39
CA ASP A 88 15.81 9.18 -5.53
C ASP A 88 14.31 9.25 -5.20
N ALA A 89 13.91 8.69 -4.05
CA ALA A 89 12.52 8.74 -3.59
C ALA A 89 12.03 10.17 -3.31
N SER A 90 12.91 11.05 -2.83
CA SER A 90 12.58 12.44 -2.54
C SER A 90 12.36 13.30 -3.80
N ARG A 91 13.09 12.98 -4.87
CA ARG A 91 13.06 13.65 -6.18
C ARG A 91 11.90 13.21 -7.06
N LYS A 92 11.36 12.02 -6.83
CA LYS A 92 10.14 11.58 -7.52
C LYS A 92 9.02 12.61 -7.24
N PRO A 93 8.39 13.17 -8.29
CA PRO A 93 7.22 14.03 -8.12
C PRO A 93 6.12 13.24 -7.40
N HIS A 94 5.08 13.94 -6.94
CA HIS A 94 3.79 13.31 -6.61
C HIS A 94 3.18 12.72 -7.90
N GLU A 95 3.86 11.78 -8.55
CA GLU A 95 3.14 10.74 -9.23
C GLU A 95 2.28 10.12 -8.13
N GLU A 96 0.99 10.15 -8.40
CA GLU A 96 -0.02 9.40 -7.70
C GLU A 96 0.49 7.96 -7.66
N GLU A 97 1.33 7.66 -6.67
CA GLU A 97 1.58 6.29 -6.28
C GLU A 97 0.19 5.84 -5.83
N GLU A 98 -0.51 5.23 -6.79
CA GLU A 98 -1.35 4.06 -6.64
C GLU A 98 -0.60 3.10 -5.72
N ILE A 99 -0.46 3.48 -4.45
CA ILE A 99 -0.53 2.51 -3.39
C ILE A 99 -1.93 1.98 -3.61
N GLU A 100 -1.98 0.81 -4.24
CA GLU A 100 -3.04 -0.15 -4.03
C GLU A 100 -3.46 0.02 -2.58
N GLU A 101 -4.56 0.74 -2.41
CA GLU A 101 -5.27 0.79 -1.16
C GLU A 101 -5.71 -0.65 -0.94
N GLU A 102 -4.82 -1.49 -0.38
CA GLU A 102 -5.17 -2.63 0.45
C GLU A 102 -5.85 -2.10 1.73
N GLU A 103 -6.75 -1.16 1.56
CA GLU A 103 -7.79 -0.96 2.51
C GLU A 103 -8.75 -2.10 2.29
N THR A 104 -8.65 -3.06 3.20
CA THR A 104 -9.79 -3.71 3.79
C THR A 104 -10.77 -2.66 4.36
N ARG A 105 -11.24 -1.72 3.52
CA ARG A 105 -12.24 -0.72 3.86
C ARG A 105 -13.52 -1.52 4.04
N PHE A 106 -13.97 -1.58 5.28
CA PHE A 106 -15.29 -2.10 5.65
C PHE A 106 -16.34 -1.49 4.70
N ILE A 107 -17.05 -2.33 3.96
CA ILE A 107 -18.08 -1.88 3.03
C ILE A 107 -19.42 -1.92 3.75
N PRO A 108 -20.00 -0.77 4.12
CA PRO A 108 -21.31 -0.72 4.76
C PRO A 108 -22.36 -1.30 3.80
N GLY A 109 -23.16 -2.26 4.28
CA GLY A 109 -24.22 -2.94 3.51
C GLY A 109 -23.92 -4.39 3.11
N LEU A 110 -22.70 -4.89 3.32
CA LEU A 110 -22.39 -6.32 3.14
C LEU A 110 -22.77 -7.13 4.40
N PRO A 111 -23.52 -8.25 4.26
CA PRO A 111 -23.81 -9.13 5.37
C PRO A 111 -22.52 -9.67 5.98
N ARG A 112 -22.37 -9.55 7.30
CA ARG A 112 -21.17 -9.97 8.07
C ARG A 112 -20.78 -11.45 7.86
N ASN A 113 -21.71 -12.26 7.33
CA ASN A 113 -21.53 -13.69 7.06
C ASN A 113 -21.22 -14.04 5.59
N LYS A 114 -21.12 -13.05 4.69
CA LYS A 114 -20.79 -13.30 3.27
C LYS A 114 -19.37 -12.85 2.96
N LYS A 115 -18.63 -13.68 2.23
CA LYS A 115 -17.31 -13.33 1.71
C LYS A 115 -17.47 -12.45 0.48
N TRP A 116 -16.56 -11.52 0.31
CA TRP A 116 -16.59 -10.58 -0.81
C TRP A 116 -15.17 -10.29 -1.29
N ILE A 117 -15.08 -9.90 -2.56
CA ILE A 117 -13.84 -9.49 -3.22
C ILE A 117 -14.12 -8.23 -4.02
N ARG A 118 -13.12 -7.35 -4.10
CA ARG A 118 -13.12 -6.23 -5.02
C ARG A 118 -12.29 -6.61 -6.23
N VAL A 119 -12.85 -6.41 -7.41
CA VAL A 119 -12.18 -6.67 -8.68
C VAL A 119 -12.06 -5.35 -9.43
N LYS A 120 -10.82 -4.92 -9.65
CA LYS A 120 -10.52 -3.80 -10.54
C LYS A 120 -10.60 -4.27 -11.99
N PRO A 121 -11.30 -3.53 -12.88
CA PRO A 121 -11.25 -3.81 -14.31
C PRO A 121 -9.85 -3.55 -14.83
N THR A 122 -9.34 -4.44 -15.67
CA THR A 122 -8.05 -4.30 -16.35
C THR A 122 -8.29 -4.31 -17.87
N ALA A 123 -7.31 -3.91 -18.68
CA ALA A 123 -7.43 -3.91 -20.15
C ALA A 123 -7.93 -5.25 -20.74
N GLU A 124 -7.66 -6.37 -20.06
CA GLU A 124 -8.09 -7.72 -20.46
C GLU A 124 -9.43 -8.17 -19.83
N LEU A 125 -9.80 -7.53 -18.71
CA LEU A 125 -10.94 -7.83 -17.84
C LEU A 125 -11.83 -6.59 -17.72
N SER A 126 -12.59 -6.30 -18.77
CA SER A 126 -13.59 -5.22 -18.74
C SER A 126 -14.69 -5.49 -17.72
N LEU A 127 -15.31 -4.44 -17.19
CA LEU A 127 -16.44 -4.52 -16.24
C LEU A 127 -17.52 -5.51 -16.71
N GLU A 128 -17.88 -5.46 -17.99
CA GLU A 128 -18.89 -6.33 -18.59
C GLU A 128 -18.55 -7.82 -18.49
N ARG A 129 -17.26 -8.18 -18.63
CA ARG A 129 -16.80 -9.57 -18.52
C ARG A 129 -16.85 -10.06 -17.08
N ILE A 130 -16.47 -9.20 -16.14
CA ILE A 130 -16.50 -9.53 -14.71
C ILE A 130 -17.96 -9.67 -14.25
N GLU A 131 -18.87 -8.82 -14.73
CA GLU A 131 -20.31 -8.93 -14.47
C GLU A 131 -20.90 -10.24 -15.05
N ALA A 132 -20.53 -10.61 -16.28
CA ALA A 132 -20.99 -11.84 -16.90
C ALA A 132 -20.56 -13.08 -16.08
N LEU A 133 -19.30 -13.12 -15.63
CA LEU A 133 -18.80 -14.19 -14.77
C LEU A 133 -19.49 -14.23 -13.41
N ALA A 134 -19.78 -13.06 -12.81
CA ALA A 134 -20.49 -13.02 -11.53
C ALA A 134 -21.93 -13.55 -11.67
N LYS A 135 -22.60 -13.25 -12.79
CA LYS A 135 -23.93 -13.80 -13.12
C LYS A 135 -23.88 -15.32 -13.36
N GLU A 136 -22.87 -15.83 -14.08
CA GLU A 136 -22.67 -17.27 -14.30
C GLU A 136 -22.54 -18.04 -12.98
N GLU A 137 -21.82 -17.48 -12.00
CA GLU A 137 -21.60 -18.09 -10.68
C GLU A 137 -22.74 -17.85 -9.68
N ASN A 138 -23.84 -17.22 -10.11
CA ASN A 138 -24.93 -16.80 -9.23
C ASN A 138 -24.42 -16.01 -8.01
N LEU A 139 -23.46 -15.11 -8.24
CA LEU A 139 -22.90 -14.19 -7.26
C LEU A 139 -23.59 -12.83 -7.37
N SER A 140 -23.77 -12.18 -6.23
CA SER A 140 -24.27 -10.81 -6.21
C SER A 140 -23.11 -9.86 -6.45
N PHE A 141 -23.33 -8.82 -7.25
CA PHE A 141 -22.33 -7.80 -7.52
C PHE A 141 -22.89 -6.40 -7.36
N ASN A 142 -22.02 -5.44 -7.05
CA ASN A 142 -22.35 -4.01 -7.00
C ASN A 142 -21.18 -3.22 -7.60
N VAL A 143 -21.48 -2.29 -8.49
CA VAL A 143 -20.47 -1.39 -9.08
C VAL A 143 -20.25 -0.26 -8.09
N HIS A 144 -19.05 -0.15 -7.53
CA HIS A 144 -18.71 0.98 -6.67
C HIS A 144 -18.33 2.21 -7.52
N SER A 145 -18.50 3.40 -6.95
CA SER A 145 -18.19 4.70 -7.58
C SER A 145 -16.71 4.90 -7.90
N ASP A 146 -15.84 4.00 -7.47
CA ASP A 146 -14.41 3.94 -7.77
C ASP A 146 -14.09 3.10 -9.03
N GLY A 147 -15.11 2.70 -9.80
CA GLY A 147 -14.95 1.87 -10.99
C GLY A 147 -14.62 0.41 -10.69
N CYS A 148 -14.60 -0.01 -9.42
CA CYS A 148 -14.36 -1.40 -9.03
C CYS A 148 -15.68 -2.17 -8.95
N LEU A 149 -15.66 -3.44 -9.37
CA LEU A 149 -16.77 -4.36 -9.15
C LEU A 149 -16.60 -5.07 -7.81
N LEU A 150 -17.57 -4.89 -6.92
CA LEU A 150 -17.67 -5.66 -5.69
C LEU A 150 -18.48 -6.92 -5.94
N VAL A 151 -17.90 -8.09 -5.73
CA VAL A 151 -18.57 -9.39 -5.88
C VAL A 151 -18.68 -10.06 -4.51
N TYR A 152 -19.87 -10.50 -4.11
CA TYR A 152 -20.13 -11.10 -2.81
C TYR A 152 -21.07 -12.30 -2.87
N GLY A 153 -20.82 -13.26 -1.99
CA GLY A 153 -21.56 -14.52 -1.96
C GLY A 153 -20.99 -15.52 -0.96
N ASP A 154 -21.30 -16.80 -1.18
CA ASP A 154 -20.77 -17.90 -0.37
C ASP A 154 -19.29 -18.13 -0.68
N ASP A 155 -18.51 -18.50 0.35
CA ASP A 155 -17.06 -18.72 0.26
C ASP A 155 -16.66 -19.67 -0.88
N LYS A 156 -17.43 -20.74 -1.09
CA LYS A 156 -17.19 -21.72 -2.15
C LYS A 156 -17.29 -21.10 -3.55
N ARG A 157 -18.33 -20.29 -3.78
CA ARG A 157 -18.60 -19.65 -5.08
C ARG A 157 -17.61 -18.53 -5.36
N ILE A 158 -17.20 -17.78 -4.34
CA ILE A 158 -16.15 -16.76 -4.48
C ILE A 158 -14.82 -17.41 -4.87
N LYS A 159 -14.46 -18.55 -4.27
CA LYS A 159 -13.25 -19.31 -4.66
C LYS A 159 -13.32 -19.84 -6.09
N GLU A 160 -14.47 -20.35 -6.52
CA GLU A 160 -14.68 -20.80 -7.90
C GLU A 160 -14.59 -19.64 -8.89
N PHE A 161 -15.17 -18.49 -8.56
CA PHE A 161 -15.08 -17.27 -9.35
C PHE A 161 -13.63 -16.78 -9.49
N VAL A 162 -12.86 -16.70 -8.40
CA VAL A 162 -11.44 -16.32 -8.43
C VAL A 162 -10.62 -17.31 -9.26
N ARG A 163 -10.88 -18.62 -9.09
CA ARG A 163 -10.21 -19.67 -9.88
C ARG A 163 -10.53 -19.55 -11.37
N LYS A 164 -11.79 -19.28 -11.74
CA LYS A 164 -12.20 -19.08 -13.14
C LYS A 164 -11.61 -17.80 -13.73
N MET A 165 -11.57 -16.70 -12.98
CA MET A 165 -10.88 -15.48 -13.36
C MET A 165 -9.41 -15.76 -13.65
N ALA A 166 -8.70 -16.42 -12.74
CA ALA A 166 -7.30 -16.79 -12.90
C ALA A 166 -7.04 -17.82 -14.02
N THR A 167 -8.00 -18.68 -14.35
CA THR A 167 -7.84 -19.69 -15.41
C THR A 167 -8.20 -19.15 -16.80
N LYS A 168 -9.23 -18.29 -16.90
CA LYS A 168 -9.67 -17.69 -18.19
C LYS A 168 -8.84 -16.48 -18.60
N TYR A 169 -8.27 -15.74 -17.64
CA TYR A 169 -7.58 -14.47 -17.87
C TYR A 169 -6.25 -14.44 -17.11
N GLY A 170 -5.50 -15.55 -17.20
CA GLY A 170 -4.29 -15.80 -16.43
C GLY A 170 -3.41 -14.57 -16.30
N LEU A 171 -3.36 -14.06 -15.07
CA LEU A 171 -2.26 -13.24 -14.58
C LEU A 171 -0.97 -14.01 -14.90
N GLU A 172 -0.21 -13.55 -15.89
CA GLU A 172 1.24 -13.72 -15.83
C GLU A 172 1.65 -13.07 -14.51
N ALA A 173 1.85 -13.91 -13.50
CA ALA A 173 2.51 -13.51 -12.27
C ALA A 173 3.94 -13.16 -12.65
N GLU A 174 4.17 -11.89 -12.99
CA GLU A 174 5.52 -11.35 -13.13
C GLU A 174 6.23 -11.49 -11.78
N LYS A 175 7.44 -12.06 -11.87
CA LYS A 175 8.21 -12.65 -10.78
C LYS A 175 9.21 -11.66 -10.21
#